data_AF-U7TK64-F1
#
_entry.id   AF-U7TK64-F1
#
_cell.length_a   1.000
_cell.length_b   1.000
_cell.length_c   1.000
_cell.angle_alpha   90.00
_cell.angle_beta   90.00
_cell.angle_gamma   90.00
#
_symmetry.space_group_name_H-M   'P 1'
#
loop_
_entity.id
_entity.type
_entity.pdbx_description
1 polymer ?
#
loop_
_entity_poly.entity_id
_entity_poly.type
_entity_poly.pdbx_seq_one_letter_code
_entity_poly.pdbx_strand_id
1 'polypeptide(L)'
;KTFEIINRGQITVNGNKSVGLYGDTNGTSALLSASNGSITNNGKLILTGDEAVGIVSKRATVNLNGTGSSDIVVGKKGIGVYAEKSPVKFNSDYGVQVKDGGTGVFVKNDGSNIIPTGSNTLELKYSGTAAGTGVGLFYEGGTSANLLNTLNVKLVDTVGTTEGLIGIYTAGGGKLTNNGKITGDKGYGIISNGAEIENTSDITFTNPLTSSKPSVGILTQAGDKITNTGVVTVGENSVGIFGKEILQKGIVTVGNGGTGLYSEGGNVTLDSTSKINTGANKAVGVFTKGAGQTVTASAGSTMTIGDSSFGFLNEGTGNTINSNVANQTLGNDGTYIYSSDRTGVVNNNTALTSTGSYNYGLYSAGTVTNNADINFGTG
;
A
#
# COMPACT_ATOMS: atom_id res chain seq x y z
N LYS A 1 2.66 38.35 7.05
CA LYS A 1 2.30 37.19 7.90
C LYS A 1 1.33 37.65 8.97
N THR A 2 0.30 36.87 9.26
CA THR A 2 -0.74 37.12 10.27
C THR A 2 -0.35 36.51 11.63
N PHE A 3 0.37 35.38 11.64
CA PHE A 3 0.97 34.80 12.84
C PHE A 3 2.20 33.93 12.51
N GLU A 4 3.03 33.69 13.53
CA GLU A 4 4.11 32.72 13.49
C GLU A 4 4.25 32.05 14.87
N ILE A 5 4.22 30.71 14.88
CA ILE A 5 4.42 29.88 16.09
C ILE A 5 5.69 29.07 15.89
N ILE A 6 6.63 29.13 16.85
CA ILE A 6 7.89 28.37 16.80
C ILE A 6 8.09 27.65 18.14
N ASN A 7 7.94 26.33 18.15
CA ASN A 7 8.36 25.51 19.28
C ASN A 7 9.84 25.12 19.14
N ARG A 8 10.66 25.44 20.15
CA ARG A 8 12.07 25.01 20.27
C ARG A 8 12.33 24.12 21.49
N GLY A 9 11.32 23.90 22.33
CA GLY A 9 11.44 23.15 23.58
C GLY A 9 10.53 21.92 23.59
N GLN A 10 10.24 21.42 24.78
CA GLN A 10 9.24 20.37 24.96
C GLN A 10 7.91 20.98 25.43
N ILE A 11 6.81 20.60 24.77
CA ILE A 11 5.45 20.88 25.24
C ILE A 11 4.83 19.56 25.70
N THR A 12 4.26 19.56 26.90
CA THR A 12 3.59 18.38 27.48
C THR A 12 2.15 18.72 27.85
N VAL A 13 1.21 17.94 27.32
CA VAL A 13 -0.22 18.13 27.52
C VAL A 13 -0.88 16.78 27.84
N ASN A 14 -1.53 16.68 29.00
CA ASN A 14 -2.09 15.41 29.47
C ASN A 14 -3.63 15.33 29.35
N GLY A 15 -4.28 16.42 28.95
CA GLY A 15 -5.74 16.46 28.79
C GLY A 15 -6.19 15.69 27.55
N ASN A 16 -7.33 14.99 27.66
CA ASN A 16 -8.01 14.42 26.49
C ASN A 16 -8.48 15.53 25.56
N LYS A 17 -8.56 15.25 24.25
CA LYS A 17 -8.98 16.19 23.20
C LYS A 17 -8.20 17.51 23.19
N SER A 18 -6.98 17.48 23.72
CA SER A 18 -6.15 18.67 23.81
C SER A 18 -5.41 18.93 22.51
N VAL A 19 -4.96 20.17 22.31
CA VAL A 19 -4.16 20.58 21.16
C VAL A 19 -2.84 21.17 21.65
N GLY A 20 -1.73 20.73 21.07
CA GLY A 20 -0.39 21.21 21.44
C GLY A 20 -0.12 22.58 20.82
N LEU A 21 -0.13 22.63 19.49
CA LEU A 21 0.00 23.85 18.71
C LEU A 21 -1.23 24.03 17.82
N TYR A 22 -1.88 25.18 17.90
CA TYR A 22 -3.02 25.54 17.06
C TYR A 22 -2.71 26.82 16.27
N GLY A 23 -2.89 26.78 14.96
CA GLY A 23 -2.80 27.95 14.11
C GLY A 23 -3.92 27.98 13.07
N ASP A 24 -4.62 29.10 13.01
CA ASP A 24 -5.70 29.32 12.05
C ASP A 24 -5.56 30.73 11.47
N THR A 25 -5.22 30.80 10.18
CA THR A 25 -5.26 32.08 9.48
C THR A 25 -6.72 32.38 9.15
N ASN A 26 -7.50 32.81 10.14
CA ASN A 26 -8.91 33.09 9.97
C ASN A 26 -9.12 34.54 9.46
N GLY A 27 -10.02 34.71 8.50
CA GLY A 27 -10.29 36.00 7.87
C GLY A 27 -11.02 35.87 6.54
N THR A 28 -11.69 36.95 6.14
CA THR A 28 -12.60 37.00 4.98
C THR A 28 -11.94 37.47 3.68
N SER A 29 -10.71 37.99 3.74
CA SER A 29 -10.01 38.46 2.54
C SER A 29 -9.69 37.31 1.59
N ALA A 30 -10.02 37.50 0.31
CA ALA A 30 -9.72 36.55 -0.76
C ALA A 30 -8.21 36.37 -1.02
N LEU A 31 -7.37 37.28 -0.52
CA LEU A 31 -5.91 37.21 -0.64
C LEU A 31 -5.27 36.33 0.44
N LEU A 32 -6.03 35.87 1.44
CA LEU A 32 -5.50 35.01 2.50
C LEU A 32 -5.23 33.60 1.98
N SER A 33 -4.00 33.16 2.23
CA SER A 33 -3.48 31.85 1.85
C SER A 33 -2.66 31.25 2.99
N ALA A 34 -2.20 30.01 2.81
CA ALA A 34 -1.32 29.35 3.78
C ALA A 34 0.06 30.02 3.95
N SER A 35 0.44 30.96 3.08
CA SER A 35 1.68 31.75 3.22
C SER A 35 1.58 32.81 4.32
N ASN A 36 0.37 33.14 4.75
CA ASN A 36 0.14 34.18 5.73
C ASN A 36 0.39 33.71 7.17
N GLY A 37 0.28 32.42 7.49
CA GLY A 37 0.55 31.88 8.82
C GLY A 37 1.58 30.75 8.77
N SER A 38 2.34 30.56 9.85
CA SER A 38 3.24 29.41 9.97
C SER A 38 3.31 28.84 11.38
N ILE A 39 3.37 27.51 11.45
CA ILE A 39 3.65 26.74 12.67
C ILE A 39 4.93 25.95 12.42
N THR A 40 5.93 26.13 13.25
CA THR A 40 7.22 25.44 13.16
C THR A 40 7.46 24.65 14.43
N ASN A 41 7.63 23.34 14.31
CA ASN A 41 8.07 22.50 15.41
C ASN A 41 9.52 22.09 15.20
N ASN A 42 10.41 22.56 16.08
CA ASN A 42 11.82 22.16 16.17
C ASN A 42 12.10 21.36 17.45
N GLY A 43 11.10 21.27 18.34
CA GLY A 43 11.20 20.62 19.63
C GLY A 43 10.29 19.39 19.72
N LYS A 44 9.97 18.97 20.94
CA LYS A 44 9.16 17.77 21.19
C LYS A 44 7.75 18.11 21.64
N LEU A 45 6.75 17.38 21.13
CA LEU A 45 5.37 17.48 21.60
C LEU A 45 4.96 16.14 22.24
N ILE A 46 4.50 16.18 23.49
CA ILE A 46 4.03 14.99 24.22
C ILE A 46 2.58 15.23 24.67
N LEU A 47 1.64 14.61 23.97
CA LEU A 47 0.20 14.77 24.19
C LEU A 47 -0.45 13.44 24.54
N THR A 48 -0.36 13.02 25.80
CA THR A 48 -0.72 11.64 26.20
C THR A 48 -2.21 11.41 26.40
N GLY A 49 -3.02 12.46 26.42
CA GLY A 49 -4.48 12.34 26.48
C GLY A 49 -5.07 11.71 25.23
N ASP A 50 -6.21 11.03 25.39
CA ASP A 50 -6.92 10.42 24.27
C ASP A 50 -7.51 11.49 23.36
N GLU A 51 -7.54 11.22 22.05
CA GLU A 51 -8.01 12.12 20.99
C GLU A 51 -7.26 13.47 20.94
N ALA A 52 -6.06 13.55 21.53
CA ALA A 52 -5.24 14.75 21.48
C ALA A 52 -4.57 14.93 20.10
N VAL A 53 -4.34 16.20 19.72
CA VAL A 53 -3.74 16.56 18.45
C VAL A 53 -2.46 17.37 18.67
N GLY A 54 -1.32 16.90 18.14
CA GLY A 54 -0.05 17.59 18.31
C GLY A 54 -0.06 18.98 17.68
N ILE A 55 -0.35 19.04 16.38
CA ILE A 55 -0.43 20.28 15.61
C ILE A 55 -1.75 20.32 14.85
N VAL A 56 -2.52 21.38 15.02
CA VAL A 56 -3.68 21.70 14.20
C VAL A 56 -3.35 22.94 13.36
N SER A 57 -3.33 22.78 12.04
CA SER A 57 -3.11 23.87 11.10
C SER A 57 -4.32 24.07 10.19
N LYS A 58 -4.85 25.30 10.19
CA LYS A 58 -5.90 25.75 9.29
C LYS A 58 -5.39 26.95 8.49
N ARG A 59 -5.23 26.77 7.18
CA ARG A 59 -4.70 27.79 6.27
C ARG A 59 -3.36 28.38 6.74
N ALA A 60 -2.41 27.53 7.12
CA ALA A 60 -1.06 27.94 7.50
C ALA A 60 -0.03 26.89 7.09
N THR A 61 1.22 27.30 6.90
CA THR A 61 2.30 26.36 6.57
C THR A 61 2.85 25.71 7.84
N VAL A 62 2.84 24.39 7.91
CA VAL A 62 3.51 23.63 8.97
C VAL A 62 4.94 23.30 8.54
N ASN A 63 5.92 23.55 9.39
CA ASN A 63 7.33 23.20 9.19
C ASN A 63 7.75 22.23 10.29
N LEU A 64 8.12 21.01 9.90
CA LEU A 64 8.54 19.95 10.81
C LEU A 64 10.05 19.75 10.71
N ASN A 65 10.75 20.01 11.82
CA ASN A 65 12.16 19.72 12.00
C ASN A 65 12.27 18.83 13.25
N GLY A 66 12.87 17.66 13.10
CA GLY A 66 12.84 16.63 14.13
C GLY A 66 14.06 15.72 14.09
N THR A 67 14.03 14.75 14.99
CA THR A 67 15.07 13.73 15.19
C THR A 67 14.83 12.49 14.34
N GLY A 68 13.63 12.35 13.75
CA GLY A 68 13.22 11.18 12.98
C GLY A 68 12.51 10.10 13.80
N SER A 69 12.37 10.27 15.12
CA SER A 69 11.62 9.33 15.96
C SER A 69 10.93 10.01 17.13
N SER A 70 9.61 9.79 17.24
CA SER A 70 8.79 10.23 18.38
C SER A 70 8.93 11.73 18.72
N ASP A 71 9.08 12.57 17.70
CA ASP A 71 9.11 14.04 17.80
C ASP A 71 7.75 14.59 18.27
N ILE A 72 6.67 13.91 17.86
CA ILE A 72 5.33 14.06 18.43
C ILE A 72 4.90 12.72 19.02
N VAL A 73 4.37 12.72 20.24
CA VAL A 73 3.76 11.55 20.89
C VAL A 73 2.31 11.87 21.20
N VAL A 74 1.37 11.03 20.77
CA VAL A 74 -0.07 11.20 21.02
C VAL A 74 -0.72 9.97 21.68
N GLY A 75 -1.83 10.19 22.39
CA GLY A 75 -2.66 9.15 23.02
C GLY A 75 -3.48 8.30 22.03
N LYS A 76 -4.48 7.57 22.54
CA LYS A 76 -5.37 6.77 21.67
C LYS A 76 -6.17 7.70 20.77
N LYS A 77 -6.40 7.30 19.51
CA LYS A 77 -7.07 8.11 18.48
C LYS A 77 -6.47 9.50 18.29
N GLY A 78 -5.24 9.72 18.77
CA GLY A 78 -4.57 11.00 18.66
C GLY A 78 -4.04 11.22 17.25
N ILE A 79 -3.86 12.49 16.87
CA ILE A 79 -3.32 12.88 15.57
C ILE A 79 -2.02 13.65 15.78
N GLY A 80 -0.92 13.26 15.15
CA GLY A 80 0.33 14.01 15.24
C GLY A 80 0.20 15.41 14.63
N VAL A 81 -0.17 15.45 13.35
CA VAL A 81 -0.41 16.68 12.59
C VAL A 81 -1.73 16.58 11.86
N TYR A 82 -2.62 17.55 12.07
CA TYR A 82 -3.86 17.74 11.32
C TYR A 82 -3.74 19.00 10.46
N ALA A 83 -3.96 18.87 9.16
CA ALA A 83 -3.82 19.95 8.19
C ALA A 83 -5.10 20.13 7.35
N GLU A 84 -5.60 21.36 7.34
CA GLU A 84 -6.71 21.85 6.53
C GLU A 84 -6.27 23.11 5.80
N LYS A 85 -6.40 23.14 4.47
CA LYS A 85 -5.86 24.17 3.56
C LYS A 85 -4.38 24.51 3.83
N SER A 86 -3.61 23.54 4.31
CA SER A 86 -2.31 23.77 4.95
C SER A 86 -1.22 22.86 4.36
N PRO A 87 -0.16 23.42 3.77
CA PRO A 87 1.03 22.65 3.40
C PRO A 87 1.76 22.15 4.66
N VAL A 88 2.20 20.89 4.65
CA VAL A 88 3.00 20.28 5.71
C VAL A 88 4.39 19.96 5.16
N LYS A 89 5.38 20.74 5.57
CA LYS A 89 6.77 20.60 5.11
C LYS A 89 7.58 19.75 6.07
N PHE A 90 8.16 18.67 5.57
CA PHE A 90 9.12 17.83 6.28
C PHE A 90 10.53 18.27 5.93
N ASN A 91 11.15 19.06 6.80
CA ASN A 91 12.49 19.61 6.58
C ASN A 91 13.62 18.66 7.02
N SER A 92 13.30 17.64 7.80
CA SER A 92 14.14 16.51 8.17
C SER A 92 13.30 15.23 8.18
N ASP A 93 13.95 14.09 8.42
CA ASP A 93 13.22 12.93 8.96
C ASP A 93 12.44 13.35 10.22
N TYR A 94 11.27 12.77 10.40
CA TYR A 94 10.37 13.16 11.47
C TYR A 94 9.56 11.97 12.00
N GLY A 95 9.44 11.86 13.32
CA GLY A 95 8.76 10.74 13.95
C GLY A 95 7.47 11.14 14.65
N VAL A 96 6.42 10.35 14.46
CA VAL A 96 5.17 10.45 15.24
C VAL A 96 4.90 9.12 15.92
N GLN A 97 4.78 9.15 17.25
CA GLN A 97 4.39 8.01 18.05
C GLN A 97 2.90 8.06 18.38
N VAL A 98 2.18 6.99 18.04
CA VAL A 98 0.73 6.89 18.26
C VAL A 98 0.36 5.65 19.09
N LYS A 99 -0.88 5.64 19.58
CA LYS A 99 -1.55 4.46 20.18
C LYS A 99 -2.75 4.06 19.32
N ASP A 100 -3.62 3.19 19.85
CA ASP A 100 -4.78 2.61 19.18
C ASP A 100 -5.62 3.64 18.41
N GLY A 101 -5.78 3.43 17.11
CA GLY A 101 -6.55 4.27 16.21
C GLY A 101 -5.92 5.64 15.92
N GLY A 102 -4.66 5.86 16.29
CA GLY A 102 -3.98 7.12 16.07
C GLY A 102 -3.43 7.28 14.65
N THR A 103 -3.25 8.54 14.27
CA THR A 103 -2.78 8.95 12.93
C THR A 103 -1.53 9.81 13.06
N GLY A 104 -0.50 9.52 12.25
CA GLY A 104 0.71 10.32 12.18
C GLY A 104 0.42 11.71 11.62
N VAL A 105 0.05 11.76 10.34
CA VAL A 105 -0.33 13.01 9.65
C VAL A 105 -1.64 12.82 8.91
N PHE A 106 -2.58 13.71 9.19
CA PHE A 106 -3.87 13.81 8.51
C PHE A 106 -3.88 15.04 7.61
N VAL A 107 -4.17 14.85 6.32
CA VAL A 107 -4.27 15.92 5.33
C VAL A 107 -5.58 15.85 4.56
N LYS A 108 -6.22 17.01 4.39
CA LYS A 108 -7.40 17.16 3.51
C LYS A 108 -7.01 17.55 2.09
N ASN A 109 -7.73 17.04 1.10
CA ASN A 109 -7.59 17.48 -0.29
C ASN A 109 -8.31 18.81 -0.56
N ASP A 110 -7.89 19.86 0.15
CA ASP A 110 -8.46 21.22 0.07
C ASP A 110 -7.36 22.27 -0.15
N GLY A 111 -6.22 21.83 -0.70
CA GLY A 111 -4.98 22.60 -0.80
C GLY A 111 -3.93 22.22 0.24
N SER A 112 -4.23 21.28 1.15
CA SER A 112 -3.22 20.67 2.02
C SER A 112 -2.41 19.63 1.24
N ASN A 113 -1.09 19.70 1.34
CA ASN A 113 -0.16 18.77 0.69
C ASN A 113 1.03 18.49 1.61
N ILE A 114 1.59 17.28 1.52
CA ILE A 114 2.83 16.91 2.20
C ILE A 114 4.01 17.21 1.28
N ILE A 115 5.02 17.91 1.80
CA ILE A 115 6.16 18.40 1.03
C ILE A 115 7.45 18.01 1.75
N PRO A 116 8.09 16.87 1.40
CA PRO A 116 9.41 16.53 1.92
C PRO A 116 10.51 17.36 1.27
N THR A 117 11.58 17.61 2.02
CA THR A 117 12.86 18.08 1.50
C THR A 117 13.73 16.87 1.19
N GLY A 118 13.98 16.57 -0.09
CA GLY A 118 14.74 15.38 -0.48
C GLY A 118 13.99 14.08 -0.15
N SER A 119 14.72 13.08 0.36
CA SER A 119 14.20 11.72 0.63
C SER A 119 13.79 11.51 2.10
N ASN A 120 13.32 12.56 2.76
CA ASN A 120 12.92 12.49 4.17
C ASN A 120 11.85 11.42 4.42
N THR A 121 11.83 10.93 5.66
CA THR A 121 10.97 9.82 6.12
C THR A 121 10.12 10.23 7.30
N LEU A 122 8.83 9.89 7.26
CA LEU A 122 7.99 9.78 8.44
C LEU A 122 8.20 8.42 9.10
N GLU A 123 8.67 8.40 10.35
CA GLU A 123 8.55 7.21 11.20
C GLU A 123 7.20 7.24 11.93
N LEU A 124 6.30 6.32 11.60
CA LEU A 124 5.14 6.03 12.44
C LEU A 124 5.53 4.97 13.45
N LYS A 125 5.71 5.39 14.71
CA LYS A 125 5.96 4.47 15.82
C LYS A 125 4.66 4.13 16.52
N TYR A 126 4.34 2.86 16.64
CA TYR A 126 3.13 2.41 17.31
C TYR A 126 3.44 1.79 18.67
N SER A 127 2.72 2.24 19.71
CA SER A 127 2.91 1.84 21.11
C SER A 127 1.59 1.59 21.85
N GLY A 128 0.57 1.20 21.08
CA GLY A 128 -0.75 0.87 21.61
C GLY A 128 -0.84 -0.58 22.09
N THR A 129 -1.99 -1.21 21.86
CA THR A 129 -2.24 -2.63 22.17
C THR A 129 -1.94 -3.52 20.96
N ALA A 130 -1.70 -4.82 21.17
CA ALA A 130 -1.47 -5.76 20.07
C ALA A 130 -2.68 -5.88 19.12
N ALA A 131 -3.90 -5.66 19.62
CA ALA A 131 -5.12 -5.71 18.81
C ALA A 131 -5.45 -4.37 18.12
N GLY A 132 -4.67 -3.31 18.37
CA GLY A 132 -4.91 -2.01 17.78
C GLY A 132 -4.17 -1.80 16.46
N THR A 133 -4.44 -0.65 15.85
CA THR A 133 -3.84 -0.21 14.59
C THR A 133 -3.46 1.28 14.68
N GLY A 134 -2.64 1.73 13.74
CA GLY A 134 -2.28 3.14 13.56
C GLY A 134 -2.00 3.43 12.08
N VAL A 135 -2.24 4.68 11.68
CA VAL A 135 -2.07 5.15 10.31
C VAL A 135 -0.91 6.13 10.23
N GLY A 136 0.00 5.95 9.26
CA GLY A 136 1.11 6.87 9.00
C GLY A 136 0.59 8.17 8.41
N LEU A 137 0.13 8.07 7.17
CA LEU A 137 -0.47 9.16 6.41
C LEU A 137 -1.94 8.88 6.15
N PHE A 138 -2.81 9.80 6.55
CA PHE A 138 -4.22 9.77 6.22
C PHE A 138 -4.52 10.90 5.23
N TYR A 139 -4.99 10.54 4.05
CA TYR A 139 -5.49 11.51 3.06
C TYR A 139 -7.02 11.44 2.99
N GLU A 140 -7.67 12.58 3.13
CA GLU A 140 -9.10 12.73 2.88
C GLU A 140 -9.31 13.35 1.48
N GLY A 141 -9.83 12.57 0.54
CA GLY A 141 -10.07 12.95 -0.86
C GLY A 141 -11.56 13.04 -1.22
N GLY A 142 -11.88 13.91 -2.19
CA GLY A 142 -13.17 13.92 -2.89
C GLY A 142 -13.08 13.21 -4.24
N THR A 143 -14.21 12.99 -4.93
CA THR A 143 -14.29 12.21 -6.20
C THR A 143 -13.31 12.62 -7.30
N SER A 144 -12.86 13.88 -7.33
CA SER A 144 -11.90 14.41 -8.32
C SER A 144 -10.54 14.78 -7.70
N ALA A 145 -10.25 14.24 -6.51
CA ALA A 145 -8.98 14.48 -5.83
C ALA A 145 -7.81 13.86 -6.59
N ASN A 146 -6.68 14.57 -6.62
CA ASN A 146 -5.39 14.07 -7.09
C ASN A 146 -4.42 14.17 -5.92
N LEU A 147 -4.42 13.13 -5.09
CA LEU A 147 -3.57 13.03 -3.90
C LEU A 147 -2.16 12.59 -4.34
N LEU A 148 -1.14 13.23 -3.78
CA LEU A 148 0.25 12.90 -4.04
C LEU A 148 0.98 12.63 -2.72
N ASN A 149 1.62 11.46 -2.64
CA ASN A 149 2.62 11.18 -1.62
C ASN A 149 4.00 11.10 -2.26
N THR A 150 4.95 11.89 -1.77
CA THR A 150 6.38 11.77 -2.08
C THR A 150 7.23 11.49 -0.84
N LEU A 151 6.60 11.47 0.35
CA LEU A 151 7.28 11.26 1.62
C LEU A 151 7.46 9.75 1.86
N ASN A 152 8.66 9.35 2.29
CA ASN A 152 8.88 7.97 2.71
C ASN A 152 8.16 7.71 4.03
N VAL A 153 7.64 6.50 4.22
CA VAL A 153 6.98 6.07 5.46
C VAL A 153 7.68 4.82 5.99
N LYS A 154 8.05 4.85 7.27
CA LYS A 154 8.59 3.72 8.00
C LYS A 154 7.66 3.39 9.16
N LEU A 155 7.12 2.19 9.15
CA LEU A 155 6.26 1.65 10.20
C LEU A 155 7.11 0.93 11.23
N VAL A 156 7.01 1.36 12.49
CA VAL A 156 7.71 0.75 13.63
C VAL A 156 6.67 0.25 14.63
N ASP A 157 6.39 -1.05 14.55
CA ASP A 157 5.53 -1.76 15.48
C ASP A 157 6.33 -2.23 16.69
N THR A 158 6.09 -1.63 17.86
CA THR A 158 6.82 -1.98 19.09
C THR A 158 6.12 -3.02 19.95
N VAL A 159 4.90 -3.42 19.58
CA VAL A 159 4.04 -4.29 20.41
C VAL A 159 3.59 -5.57 19.70
N GLY A 160 3.97 -5.75 18.44
CA GLY A 160 3.67 -6.95 17.67
C GLY A 160 2.18 -7.06 17.32
N THR A 161 1.63 -6.02 16.70
CA THR A 161 0.23 -5.94 16.30
C THR A 161 -0.26 -7.14 15.50
N THR A 162 -1.49 -7.58 15.74
CA THR A 162 -2.17 -8.63 14.96
C THR A 162 -3.04 -8.06 13.85
N GLU A 163 -3.44 -6.79 13.97
CA GLU A 163 -4.23 -6.07 12.96
C GLU A 163 -3.38 -5.22 12.02
N GLY A 164 -2.10 -5.00 12.33
CA GLY A 164 -1.16 -4.29 11.47
C GLY A 164 -1.26 -2.77 11.51
N LEU A 165 -0.14 -2.12 11.17
CA LEU A 165 -0.07 -0.69 10.91
C LEU A 165 -0.31 -0.41 9.44
N ILE A 166 -0.79 0.80 9.14
CA ILE A 166 -1.07 1.25 7.78
C ILE A 166 -0.11 2.39 7.43
N GLY A 167 0.62 2.23 6.31
CA GLY A 167 1.50 3.27 5.77
C GLY A 167 0.72 4.49 5.32
N ILE A 168 -0.16 4.28 4.35
CA ILE A 168 -1.06 5.29 3.80
C ILE A 168 -2.50 4.76 3.81
N TYR A 169 -3.41 5.57 4.34
CA TYR A 169 -4.84 5.34 4.23
C TYR A 169 -5.49 6.49 3.45
N THR A 170 -6.34 6.18 2.48
CA THR A 170 -7.15 7.17 1.78
C THR A 170 -8.64 6.94 2.04
N ALA A 171 -9.33 8.02 2.36
CA ALA A 171 -10.79 8.05 2.49
C ALA A 171 -11.41 8.88 1.37
N GLY A 172 -12.44 8.35 0.73
CA GLY A 172 -13.18 9.04 -0.31
C GLY A 172 -12.60 8.78 -1.70
N GLY A 173 -13.01 9.60 -2.66
CA GLY A 173 -12.79 9.35 -4.08
C GLY A 173 -11.46 9.88 -4.64
N GLY A 174 -11.32 9.77 -5.97
CA GLY A 174 -10.22 10.36 -6.74
C GLY A 174 -9.09 9.38 -6.97
N LYS A 175 -7.85 9.88 -6.98
CA LYS A 175 -6.64 9.11 -7.24
C LYS A 175 -5.54 9.48 -6.24
N LEU A 176 -4.84 8.48 -5.70
CA LEU A 176 -3.59 8.63 -4.97
C LEU A 176 -2.43 8.15 -5.84
N THR A 177 -1.48 9.04 -6.11
CA THR A 177 -0.17 8.68 -6.66
C THR A 177 0.85 8.60 -5.52
N ASN A 178 1.42 7.42 -5.30
CA ASN A 178 2.48 7.17 -4.32
C ASN A 178 3.86 7.08 -5.00
N ASN A 179 4.73 8.02 -4.64
CA ASN A 179 6.13 8.09 -5.05
C ASN A 179 7.10 7.92 -3.85
N GLY A 180 6.58 7.90 -2.63
CA GLY A 180 7.37 7.64 -1.42
C GLY A 180 7.48 6.15 -1.11
N LYS A 181 8.65 5.73 -0.60
CA LYS A 181 8.88 4.37 -0.15
C LYS A 181 8.06 4.08 1.11
N ILE A 182 7.47 2.89 1.21
CA ILE A 182 6.79 2.42 2.44
C ILE A 182 7.50 1.17 2.94
N THR A 183 7.91 1.16 4.21
CA THR A 183 8.59 0.02 4.83
C THR A 183 8.02 -0.32 6.19
N GLY A 184 8.08 -1.60 6.55
CA GLY A 184 7.81 -2.07 7.89
C GLY A 184 8.16 -3.55 8.02
N ASP A 185 8.13 -4.06 9.24
CA ASP A 185 8.25 -5.50 9.49
C ASP A 185 7.04 -6.26 8.89
N LYS A 186 5.85 -5.76 9.21
CA LYS A 186 4.55 -6.28 8.79
C LYS A 186 3.51 -5.15 8.77
N GLY A 187 2.41 -5.31 8.05
CA GLY A 187 1.39 -4.27 7.96
C GLY A 187 0.72 -4.17 6.60
N TYR A 188 0.14 -2.99 6.36
CA TYR A 188 -0.46 -2.57 5.11
C TYR A 188 0.31 -1.39 4.54
N GLY A 189 0.71 -1.46 3.27
CA GLY A 189 1.42 -0.35 2.62
C GLY A 189 0.46 0.79 2.34
N ILE A 190 -0.50 0.52 1.45
CA ILE A 190 -1.57 1.44 1.08
C ILE A 190 -2.91 0.74 1.26
N ILE A 191 -3.85 1.36 1.97
CA ILE A 191 -5.26 1.00 1.96
C ILE A 191 -6.05 2.16 1.37
N SER A 192 -6.85 1.89 0.35
CA SER A 192 -7.78 2.85 -0.22
C SER A 192 -9.22 2.45 -0.02
N ASN A 193 -10.03 3.42 0.42
CA ASN A 193 -11.48 3.31 0.48
C ASN A 193 -12.12 4.37 -0.43
N GLY A 194 -12.05 4.12 -1.75
CA GLY A 194 -12.73 4.91 -2.79
C GLY A 194 -11.83 5.60 -3.80
N ALA A 195 -10.51 5.58 -3.62
CA ALA A 195 -9.56 6.20 -4.54
C ALA A 195 -8.81 5.17 -5.39
N GLU A 196 -8.60 5.48 -6.66
CA GLU A 196 -7.62 4.76 -7.49
C GLU A 196 -6.22 4.90 -6.91
N ILE A 197 -5.40 3.86 -7.06
CA ILE A 197 -4.01 3.86 -6.61
C ILE A 197 -3.09 3.81 -7.81
N GLU A 198 -2.09 4.69 -7.83
CA GLU A 198 -0.92 4.59 -8.69
C GLU A 198 0.35 4.54 -7.83
N ASN A 199 0.94 3.36 -7.69
CA ASN A 199 2.20 3.19 -6.97
C ASN A 199 3.39 3.18 -7.93
N THR A 200 4.33 4.11 -7.74
CA THR A 200 5.57 4.21 -8.52
C THR A 200 6.83 3.90 -7.70
N SER A 201 6.67 3.66 -6.40
CA SER A 201 7.77 3.51 -5.45
C SER A 201 7.79 2.14 -4.78
N ASP A 202 8.75 1.93 -3.89
CA ASP A 202 8.97 0.68 -3.19
C ASP A 202 8.00 0.53 -2.01
N ILE A 203 7.34 -0.63 -1.90
CA ILE A 203 6.60 -1.06 -0.71
C ILE A 203 7.21 -2.36 -0.22
N THR A 204 7.64 -2.44 1.04
CA THR A 204 8.33 -3.61 1.59
C THR A 204 7.82 -4.01 2.97
N PHE A 205 7.37 -5.25 3.08
CA PHE A 205 7.06 -5.92 4.35
C PHE A 205 7.70 -7.32 4.37
N THR A 206 8.38 -7.68 5.45
CA THR A 206 9.15 -8.93 5.50
C THR A 206 8.39 -10.09 6.13
N ASN A 207 7.38 -9.81 6.94
CA ASN A 207 6.63 -10.78 7.70
C ASN A 207 5.12 -10.61 7.52
N PRO A 208 4.32 -11.68 7.64
CA PRO A 208 2.87 -11.57 7.73
C PRO A 208 2.47 -10.97 9.10
N LEU A 209 1.21 -10.52 9.23
CA LEU A 209 0.69 -10.02 10.51
C LEU A 209 0.69 -11.12 11.58
N THR A 210 0.22 -12.29 11.17
CA THR A 210 0.20 -13.55 11.93
C THR A 210 0.31 -14.73 10.95
N SER A 211 0.40 -15.96 11.42
CA SER A 211 0.41 -17.14 10.54
C SER A 211 -0.85 -17.31 9.69
N SER A 212 -1.96 -16.66 10.04
CA SER A 212 -3.24 -16.74 9.31
C SER A 212 -3.75 -15.38 8.80
N LYS A 213 -3.00 -14.29 9.03
CA LYS A 213 -3.35 -12.94 8.54
C LYS A 213 -2.18 -12.37 7.74
N PRO A 214 -2.37 -12.07 6.45
CA PRO A 214 -1.29 -11.60 5.59
C PRO A 214 -0.92 -10.15 5.92
N SER A 215 0.34 -9.79 5.68
CA SER A 215 0.67 -8.40 5.33
C SER A 215 0.21 -8.12 3.91
N VAL A 216 -0.13 -6.87 3.59
CA VAL A 216 -0.60 -6.50 2.24
C VAL A 216 0.14 -5.27 1.74
N GLY A 217 0.72 -5.35 0.54
CA GLY A 217 1.38 -4.19 -0.07
C GLY A 217 0.40 -3.08 -0.41
N ILE A 218 -0.59 -3.38 -1.25
CA ILE A 218 -1.64 -2.43 -1.68
C ILE A 218 -3.02 -3.10 -1.58
N LEU A 219 -3.99 -2.42 -0.99
CA LEU A 219 -5.38 -2.86 -0.85
C LEU A 219 -6.36 -1.78 -1.32
N THR A 220 -7.29 -2.11 -2.22
CA THR A 220 -8.49 -1.27 -2.48
C THR A 220 -9.75 -1.96 -1.94
N GLN A 221 -10.50 -1.27 -1.09
CA GLN A 221 -11.71 -1.80 -0.43
C GLN A 221 -12.97 -1.60 -1.27
N ALA A 222 -13.12 -0.43 -1.91
CA ALA A 222 -14.28 -0.13 -2.76
C ALA A 222 -14.16 -0.75 -4.17
N GLY A 223 -13.00 -1.32 -4.51
CA GLY A 223 -12.75 -1.96 -5.79
C GLY A 223 -12.20 -1.04 -6.87
N ASP A 224 -11.70 0.13 -6.49
CA ASP A 224 -11.02 1.06 -7.38
C ASP A 224 -9.77 0.43 -8.00
N LYS A 225 -9.38 0.97 -9.16
CA LYS A 225 -8.24 0.50 -9.92
C LYS A 225 -6.93 0.67 -9.15
N ILE A 226 -6.10 -0.37 -9.21
CA ILE A 226 -4.71 -0.33 -8.77
C ILE A 226 -3.82 -0.36 -10.01
N THR A 227 -2.94 0.63 -10.15
CA THR A 227 -1.84 0.63 -11.11
C THR A 227 -0.53 0.59 -10.34
N ASN A 228 0.30 -0.42 -10.56
CA ASN A 228 1.62 -0.51 -9.92
C ASN A 228 2.73 -0.53 -10.97
N THR A 229 3.55 0.53 -10.97
CA THR A 229 4.79 0.66 -11.75
C THR A 229 6.04 0.52 -10.87
N GLY A 230 5.88 0.65 -9.55
CA GLY A 230 6.95 0.46 -8.57
C GLY A 230 7.22 -1.00 -8.20
N VAL A 231 7.96 -1.19 -7.11
CA VAL A 231 8.31 -2.51 -6.57
C VAL A 231 7.51 -2.78 -5.31
N VAL A 232 6.77 -3.89 -5.27
CA VAL A 232 6.10 -4.38 -4.07
C VAL A 232 6.74 -5.69 -3.65
N THR A 233 7.30 -5.75 -2.45
CA THR A 233 7.89 -6.97 -1.89
C THR A 233 7.23 -7.29 -0.56
N VAL A 234 6.61 -8.46 -0.47
CA VAL A 234 6.02 -8.96 0.77
C VAL A 234 6.58 -10.34 1.13
N GLY A 235 6.61 -10.63 2.43
CA GLY A 235 7.13 -11.88 2.97
C GLY A 235 6.26 -13.11 2.68
N GLU A 236 6.50 -14.18 3.44
CA GLU A 236 5.69 -15.39 3.41
C GLU A 236 4.23 -15.11 3.81
N ASN A 237 3.31 -15.95 3.33
CA ASN A 237 1.88 -15.91 3.65
C ASN A 237 1.24 -14.51 3.53
N SER A 238 1.78 -13.68 2.64
CA SER A 238 1.41 -12.27 2.47
C SER A 238 0.90 -12.00 1.06
N VAL A 239 0.24 -10.86 0.85
CA VAL A 239 -0.33 -10.48 -0.44
C VAL A 239 0.36 -9.23 -0.98
N GLY A 240 0.85 -9.28 -2.22
CA GLY A 240 1.47 -8.11 -2.85
C GLY A 240 0.42 -7.03 -3.10
N ILE A 241 -0.57 -7.33 -3.94
CA ILE A 241 -1.66 -6.43 -4.31
C ILE A 241 -2.99 -7.16 -4.15
N PHE A 242 -3.93 -6.57 -3.42
CA PHE A 242 -5.29 -7.05 -3.25
C PHE A 242 -6.28 -5.99 -3.74
N GLY A 243 -7.06 -6.28 -4.76
CA GLY A 243 -8.10 -5.36 -5.23
C GLY A 243 -9.08 -6.01 -6.17
N LYS A 244 -9.66 -5.19 -7.05
CA LYS A 244 -10.47 -5.66 -8.18
C LYS A 244 -9.70 -5.46 -9.49
N GLU A 245 -9.87 -4.32 -10.16
CA GLU A 245 -9.09 -4.01 -11.35
C GLU A 245 -7.63 -3.74 -11.00
N ILE A 246 -6.71 -4.53 -11.57
CA ILE A 246 -5.27 -4.42 -11.32
C ILE A 246 -4.54 -4.31 -12.66
N LEU A 247 -3.81 -3.20 -12.85
CA LEU A 247 -2.84 -3.01 -13.91
C LEU A 247 -1.42 -3.10 -13.31
N GLN A 248 -0.79 -4.25 -13.49
CA GLN A 248 0.58 -4.47 -13.03
C GLN A 248 1.58 -4.18 -14.14
N LYS A 249 2.52 -3.28 -13.87
CA LYS A 249 3.61 -2.88 -14.78
C LYS A 249 4.99 -3.04 -14.15
N GLY A 250 5.10 -2.87 -12.84
CA GLY A 250 6.36 -2.94 -12.10
C GLY A 250 6.72 -4.35 -11.66
N ILE A 251 7.31 -4.46 -10.47
CA ILE A 251 7.72 -5.73 -9.88
C ILE A 251 6.85 -6.04 -8.67
N VAL A 252 6.35 -7.27 -8.56
CA VAL A 252 5.76 -7.81 -7.33
C VAL A 252 6.53 -9.07 -6.94
N THR A 253 7.01 -9.11 -5.70
CA THR A 253 7.70 -10.27 -5.12
C THR A 253 6.98 -10.72 -3.86
N VAL A 254 6.69 -12.01 -3.75
CA VAL A 254 6.05 -12.61 -2.58
C VAL A 254 6.85 -13.79 -2.07
N GLY A 255 6.84 -14.00 -0.74
CA GLY A 255 7.48 -15.15 -0.12
C GLY A 255 6.70 -16.46 -0.29
N ASN A 256 7.11 -17.47 0.48
CA ASN A 256 6.47 -18.79 0.46
C ASN A 256 4.99 -18.70 0.88
N GLY A 257 4.11 -19.44 0.20
CA GLY A 257 2.66 -19.38 0.45
C GLY A 257 2.02 -18.00 0.20
N GLY A 258 2.78 -17.03 -0.34
CA GLY A 258 2.30 -15.69 -0.63
C GLY A 258 1.54 -15.60 -1.94
N THR A 259 0.73 -14.56 -2.11
CA THR A 259 -0.01 -14.28 -3.35
C THR A 259 0.43 -12.96 -3.95
N GLY A 260 0.94 -12.97 -5.19
CA GLY A 260 1.37 -11.77 -5.90
C GLY A 260 0.23 -10.78 -6.08
N LEU A 261 -0.72 -11.14 -6.93
CA LEU A 261 -1.94 -10.36 -7.18
C LEU A 261 -3.15 -11.19 -6.76
N TYR A 262 -3.98 -10.67 -5.86
CA TYR A 262 -5.26 -11.25 -5.49
C TYR A 262 -6.39 -10.34 -5.97
N SER A 263 -7.25 -10.87 -6.85
CA SER A 263 -8.40 -10.14 -7.37
C SER A 263 -9.73 -10.85 -7.12
N GLU A 264 -10.68 -10.10 -6.56
CA GLU A 264 -12.06 -10.53 -6.28
C GLU A 264 -13.07 -9.96 -7.29
N GLY A 265 -12.62 -9.27 -8.35
CA GLY A 265 -13.47 -8.74 -9.42
C GLY A 265 -12.69 -7.86 -10.40
N GLY A 266 -13.28 -7.44 -11.51
CA GLY A 266 -12.59 -6.59 -12.49
C GLY A 266 -11.45 -7.29 -13.23
N ASN A 267 -10.78 -6.57 -14.12
CA ASN A 267 -9.74 -7.17 -14.97
C ASN A 267 -8.36 -7.10 -14.31
N VAL A 268 -7.56 -8.14 -14.53
CA VAL A 268 -6.16 -8.18 -14.11
C VAL A 268 -5.28 -8.21 -15.36
N THR A 269 -4.42 -7.21 -15.50
CA THR A 269 -3.49 -7.11 -16.64
C THR A 269 -2.06 -7.08 -16.13
N LEU A 270 -1.27 -8.08 -16.53
CA LEU A 270 0.19 -8.01 -16.48
C LEU A 270 0.65 -7.36 -17.78
N ASP A 271 1.04 -6.08 -17.69
CA ASP A 271 1.57 -5.30 -18.81
C ASP A 271 2.92 -5.86 -19.29
N SER A 272 3.39 -5.44 -20.47
CA SER A 272 4.62 -5.97 -21.06
C SER A 272 5.89 -5.77 -20.22
N THR A 273 5.88 -4.83 -19.28
CA THR A 273 7.00 -4.62 -18.34
C THR A 273 6.83 -5.37 -17.01
N SER A 274 5.68 -6.00 -16.78
CA SER A 274 5.34 -6.66 -15.54
C SER A 274 6.32 -7.79 -15.20
N LYS A 275 6.71 -7.85 -13.93
CA LYS A 275 7.44 -8.96 -13.35
C LYS A 275 6.80 -9.42 -12.05
N ILE A 276 6.44 -10.69 -11.97
CA ILE A 276 5.95 -11.35 -10.75
C ILE A 276 6.97 -12.40 -10.31
N ASN A 277 7.42 -12.35 -9.06
CA ASN A 277 8.27 -13.38 -8.47
C ASN A 277 7.54 -14.00 -7.28
N THR A 278 7.33 -15.31 -7.33
CA THR A 278 6.74 -16.06 -6.22
C THR A 278 7.79 -16.85 -5.48
N GLY A 279 7.57 -17.05 -4.18
CA GLY A 279 8.28 -18.06 -3.40
C GLY A 279 7.80 -19.48 -3.74
N ALA A 280 8.14 -20.41 -2.86
CA ALA A 280 7.74 -21.81 -2.97
C ALA A 280 6.50 -22.11 -2.11
N ASN A 281 6.13 -23.39 -2.03
CA ASN A 281 5.18 -23.93 -1.04
C ASN A 281 3.82 -23.25 -1.09
N LYS A 282 3.09 -23.44 -2.20
CA LYS A 282 1.74 -22.91 -2.46
C LYS A 282 1.70 -21.39 -2.64
N ALA A 283 2.79 -20.78 -3.08
CA ALA A 283 2.73 -19.39 -3.51
C ALA A 283 1.92 -19.29 -4.82
N VAL A 284 1.34 -18.12 -5.08
CA VAL A 284 0.49 -17.87 -6.26
C VAL A 284 0.91 -16.58 -6.93
N GLY A 285 1.14 -16.60 -8.24
CA GLY A 285 1.43 -15.39 -9.00
C GLY A 285 0.21 -14.47 -9.09
N VAL A 286 -0.86 -15.00 -9.67
CA VAL A 286 -2.16 -14.32 -9.81
C VAL A 286 -3.28 -15.23 -9.33
N PHE A 287 -4.02 -14.78 -8.32
CA PHE A 287 -5.18 -15.45 -7.77
C PHE A 287 -6.47 -14.69 -8.10
N THR A 288 -7.45 -15.36 -8.71
CA THR A 288 -8.73 -14.76 -9.06
C THR A 288 -9.92 -15.52 -8.46
N LYS A 289 -10.81 -14.79 -7.77
CA LYS A 289 -12.08 -15.31 -7.21
C LYS A 289 -13.36 -14.63 -7.71
N GLY A 290 -13.24 -13.48 -8.37
CA GLY A 290 -14.38 -12.76 -8.93
C GLY A 290 -15.08 -13.48 -10.09
N ALA A 291 -16.14 -12.86 -10.61
CA ALA A 291 -16.91 -13.37 -11.73
C ALA A 291 -16.72 -12.53 -13.01
N GLY A 292 -16.69 -13.18 -14.17
CA GLY A 292 -16.61 -12.50 -15.47
C GLY A 292 -15.31 -11.71 -15.71
N GLN A 293 -14.25 -12.00 -14.96
CA GLN A 293 -12.99 -11.28 -15.02
C GLN A 293 -12.20 -11.70 -16.26
N THR A 294 -11.45 -10.76 -16.83
CA THR A 294 -10.40 -11.08 -17.81
C THR A 294 -9.03 -10.90 -17.18
N VAL A 295 -8.26 -11.98 -17.14
CA VAL A 295 -6.85 -11.99 -16.76
C VAL A 295 -6.00 -12.05 -18.02
N THR A 296 -5.11 -11.08 -18.21
CA THR A 296 -4.24 -11.03 -19.39
C THR A 296 -2.77 -10.94 -18.96
N ALA A 297 -2.00 -11.97 -19.33
CA ALA A 297 -0.54 -11.92 -19.30
C ALA A 297 -0.05 -11.45 -20.67
N SER A 298 0.37 -10.19 -20.77
CA SER A 298 0.76 -9.59 -22.05
C SER A 298 2.11 -10.09 -22.52
N ALA A 299 2.33 -10.09 -23.84
CA ALA A 299 3.66 -10.34 -24.41
C ALA A 299 4.69 -9.40 -23.77
N GLY A 300 5.82 -9.95 -23.33
CA GLY A 300 6.88 -9.23 -22.60
C GLY A 300 6.80 -9.37 -21.08
N SER A 301 5.62 -9.61 -20.49
CA SER A 301 5.50 -9.85 -19.05
C SER A 301 6.23 -11.13 -18.64
N THR A 302 6.74 -11.17 -17.40
CA THR A 302 7.53 -12.29 -16.87
C THR A 302 7.00 -12.76 -15.53
N MET A 303 7.10 -14.07 -15.29
CA MET A 303 6.74 -14.68 -14.01
C MET A 303 7.78 -15.72 -13.59
N THR A 304 8.23 -15.65 -12.34
CA THR A 304 8.99 -16.71 -11.70
C THR A 304 8.07 -17.46 -10.73
N ILE A 305 7.91 -18.76 -10.98
CA ILE A 305 7.07 -19.65 -10.19
C ILE A 305 7.99 -20.55 -9.37
N GLY A 306 7.95 -20.43 -8.04
CA GLY A 306 8.73 -21.31 -7.16
C GLY A 306 8.18 -22.74 -7.14
N ASP A 307 8.91 -23.65 -6.51
CA ASP A 307 8.51 -25.06 -6.42
C ASP A 307 7.21 -25.23 -5.61
N SER A 308 6.37 -26.20 -6.02
CA SER A 308 5.05 -26.47 -5.42
C SER A 308 4.12 -25.25 -5.40
N SER A 309 4.18 -24.38 -6.41
CA SER A 309 3.43 -23.11 -6.50
C SER A 309 2.64 -22.98 -7.81
N PHE A 310 1.81 -21.95 -7.89
CA PHE A 310 0.91 -21.67 -9.02
C PHE A 310 1.30 -20.37 -9.72
N GLY A 311 1.30 -20.37 -11.05
CA GLY A 311 1.36 -19.15 -11.84
C GLY A 311 0.05 -18.38 -11.76
N PHE A 312 -1.01 -19.01 -12.28
CA PHE A 312 -2.38 -18.52 -12.25
C PHE A 312 -3.26 -19.53 -11.52
N LEU A 313 -3.97 -19.07 -10.49
CA LEU A 313 -4.98 -19.83 -9.77
C LEU A 313 -6.34 -19.13 -9.96
N ASN A 314 -7.28 -19.82 -10.59
CA ASN A 314 -8.64 -19.32 -10.78
C ASN A 314 -9.66 -20.20 -10.04
N GLU A 315 -10.31 -19.58 -9.06
CA GLU A 315 -11.42 -20.14 -8.28
C GLU A 315 -12.72 -19.34 -8.45
N GLY A 316 -12.74 -18.42 -9.43
CA GLY A 316 -13.92 -17.63 -9.77
C GLY A 316 -14.87 -18.31 -10.75
N THR A 317 -15.72 -17.53 -11.40
CA THR A 317 -16.76 -18.05 -12.32
C THR A 317 -16.90 -17.20 -13.58
N GLY A 318 -16.91 -17.84 -14.74
CA GLY A 318 -16.98 -17.17 -16.04
C GLY A 318 -15.73 -16.34 -16.36
N ASN A 319 -14.60 -16.62 -15.74
CA ASN A 319 -13.36 -15.89 -15.93
C ASN A 319 -12.63 -16.35 -17.20
N THR A 320 -11.96 -15.43 -17.88
CA THR A 320 -11.11 -15.70 -19.03
C THR A 320 -9.65 -15.43 -18.67
N ILE A 321 -8.77 -16.39 -18.90
CA ILE A 321 -7.31 -16.23 -18.78
C ILE A 321 -6.71 -16.25 -20.17
N ASN A 322 -6.04 -15.15 -20.55
CA ASN A 322 -5.28 -15.02 -21.78
C ASN A 322 -3.79 -14.98 -21.46
N SER A 323 -3.07 -16.04 -21.83
CA SER A 323 -1.63 -16.16 -21.63
C SER A 323 -0.89 -15.90 -22.94
N ASN A 324 -0.18 -14.78 -23.03
CA ASN A 324 0.49 -14.33 -24.26
C ASN A 324 2.00 -14.08 -24.06
N VAL A 325 2.60 -14.60 -22.98
CA VAL A 325 4.06 -14.47 -22.77
C VAL A 325 4.80 -15.43 -23.70
N ALA A 326 6.06 -15.11 -24.04
CA ALA A 326 6.80 -15.88 -25.05
C ALA A 326 7.05 -17.34 -24.62
N ASN A 327 7.50 -17.53 -23.37
CA ASN A 327 7.72 -18.84 -22.77
C ASN A 327 7.61 -18.76 -21.25
N GLN A 328 7.30 -19.90 -20.62
CA GLN A 328 7.37 -20.08 -19.18
C GLN A 328 8.02 -21.43 -18.85
N THR A 329 9.03 -21.40 -17.99
CA THR A 329 9.66 -22.61 -17.45
C THR A 329 9.13 -22.90 -16.05
N LEU A 330 8.81 -24.16 -15.76
CA LEU A 330 8.42 -24.65 -14.43
C LEU A 330 9.55 -25.45 -13.78
N GLY A 331 9.69 -25.29 -12.46
CA GLY A 331 10.62 -26.01 -11.60
C GLY A 331 10.11 -27.40 -11.23
N ASN A 332 9.89 -27.67 -9.94
CA ASN A 332 9.30 -28.91 -9.44
C ASN A 332 7.88 -28.67 -8.90
N ASP A 333 6.96 -29.59 -9.19
CA ASP A 333 5.58 -29.57 -8.67
C ASP A 333 4.85 -28.24 -8.94
N GLY A 334 5.27 -27.53 -9.99
CA GLY A 334 4.73 -26.25 -10.38
C GLY A 334 3.47 -26.42 -11.23
N THR A 335 2.48 -25.55 -11.03
CA THR A 335 1.33 -25.46 -11.92
C THR A 335 1.31 -24.12 -12.61
N TYR A 336 1.35 -24.08 -13.96
CA TYR A 336 1.31 -22.79 -14.65
C TYR A 336 -0.09 -22.16 -14.57
N ILE A 337 -1.13 -22.86 -15.04
CA ILE A 337 -2.52 -22.41 -14.92
C ILE A 337 -3.37 -23.51 -14.29
N TYR A 338 -4.03 -23.17 -13.19
CA TYR A 338 -5.08 -23.98 -12.58
C TYR A 338 -6.40 -23.18 -12.56
N SER A 339 -7.46 -23.75 -13.09
CA SER A 339 -8.80 -23.16 -13.06
C SER A 339 -9.85 -24.20 -12.65
N SER A 340 -10.57 -23.92 -11.57
CA SER A 340 -11.75 -24.73 -11.15
C SER A 340 -13.07 -24.24 -11.77
N ASP A 341 -13.00 -23.17 -12.56
CA ASP A 341 -14.14 -22.53 -13.19
C ASP A 341 -14.65 -23.33 -14.40
N ARG A 342 -15.80 -24.00 -14.22
CA ARG A 342 -16.46 -24.81 -15.27
C ARG A 342 -16.95 -24.01 -16.46
N THR A 343 -17.15 -22.72 -16.29
CA THR A 343 -17.61 -21.79 -17.33
C THR A 343 -16.49 -20.91 -17.84
N GLY A 344 -15.28 -21.07 -17.29
CA GLY A 344 -14.13 -20.27 -17.62
C GLY A 344 -13.48 -20.70 -18.92
N VAL A 345 -12.66 -19.78 -19.46
CA VAL A 345 -11.91 -19.97 -20.69
C VAL A 345 -10.44 -19.74 -20.42
N VAL A 346 -9.59 -20.66 -20.85
CA VAL A 346 -8.13 -20.50 -20.84
C VAL A 346 -7.63 -20.50 -22.28
N ASN A 347 -7.03 -19.38 -22.72
CA ASN A 347 -6.35 -19.26 -23.99
C ASN A 347 -4.85 -19.19 -23.74
N ASN A 348 -4.13 -20.26 -24.04
CA ASN A 348 -2.68 -20.33 -23.90
C ASN A 348 -1.98 -20.14 -25.25
N ASN A 349 -1.24 -19.04 -25.38
CA ASN A 349 -0.29 -18.79 -26.47
C ASN A 349 1.16 -18.85 -25.99
N THR A 350 1.40 -19.29 -24.75
CA THR A 350 2.72 -19.36 -24.13
C THR A 350 3.31 -20.75 -24.25
N ALA A 351 4.54 -20.85 -24.77
CA ALA A 351 5.28 -22.10 -24.78
C ALA A 351 5.69 -22.49 -23.35
N LEU A 352 5.47 -23.75 -22.96
CA LEU A 352 5.77 -24.23 -21.60
C LEU A 352 6.90 -25.25 -21.63
N THR A 353 7.87 -25.11 -20.72
CA THR A 353 8.95 -26.07 -20.51
C THR A 353 9.08 -26.44 -19.02
N SER A 354 9.75 -27.54 -18.71
CA SER A 354 10.08 -27.92 -17.33
C SER A 354 11.57 -28.19 -17.17
N THR A 355 12.11 -27.89 -15.98
CA THR A 355 13.44 -28.35 -15.55
C THR A 355 13.38 -29.34 -14.38
N GLY A 356 12.19 -29.57 -13.81
CA GLY A 356 11.95 -30.51 -12.72
C GLY A 356 10.65 -31.29 -12.94
N SER A 357 10.29 -32.14 -11.96
CA SER A 357 9.24 -33.15 -12.13
C SER A 357 7.88 -32.77 -11.55
N TYR A 358 6.83 -33.52 -11.92
CA TYR A 358 5.46 -33.39 -11.42
C TYR A 358 4.76 -32.06 -11.75
N ASN A 359 5.19 -31.40 -12.82
CA ASN A 359 4.59 -30.14 -13.24
C ASN A 359 3.25 -30.33 -13.96
N TYR A 360 2.35 -29.36 -13.76
CA TYR A 360 1.11 -29.23 -14.51
C TYR A 360 1.16 -27.96 -15.37
N GLY A 361 1.03 -28.10 -16.69
CA GLY A 361 0.98 -26.96 -17.59
C GLY A 361 -0.35 -26.24 -17.45
N LEU A 362 -1.41 -26.86 -17.98
CA LEU A 362 -2.74 -26.28 -18.02
C LEU A 362 -3.74 -27.26 -17.39
N TYR A 363 -4.42 -26.82 -16.33
CA TYR A 363 -5.59 -27.47 -15.79
C TYR A 363 -6.76 -26.49 -15.79
N SER A 364 -7.87 -26.87 -16.41
CA SER A 364 -9.12 -26.11 -16.33
C SER A 364 -10.31 -27.06 -16.30
N ALA A 365 -11.29 -26.76 -15.45
CA ALA A 365 -12.61 -27.39 -15.48
C ALA A 365 -13.49 -26.89 -16.63
N GLY A 366 -13.14 -25.75 -17.24
CA GLY A 366 -13.82 -25.15 -18.38
C GLY A 366 -13.12 -25.42 -19.71
N THR A 367 -13.22 -24.48 -20.65
CA THR A 367 -12.63 -24.64 -21.99
C THR A 367 -11.16 -24.22 -21.99
N VAL A 368 -10.30 -25.04 -22.61
CA VAL A 368 -8.89 -24.71 -22.85
C VAL A 368 -8.59 -24.72 -24.34
N THR A 369 -8.00 -23.63 -24.82
CA THR A 369 -7.39 -23.54 -26.15
C THR A 369 -5.89 -23.38 -25.97
N ASN A 370 -5.10 -24.36 -26.44
CA ASN A 370 -3.65 -24.31 -26.41
C ASN A 370 -3.09 -24.13 -27.83
N ASN A 371 -2.40 -23.01 -28.07
CA ASN A 371 -1.85 -22.61 -29.37
C ASN A 371 -0.31 -22.65 -29.41
N ALA A 372 0.35 -23.12 -28.34
CA ALA A 372 1.81 -23.17 -28.22
C ALA A 372 2.30 -24.52 -27.69
N ASP A 373 3.57 -24.83 -27.90
CA ASP A 373 4.16 -26.09 -27.47
C ASP A 373 4.23 -26.21 -25.93
N ILE A 374 3.94 -27.41 -25.43
CA ILE A 374 4.19 -27.80 -24.04
C ILE A 374 5.19 -28.96 -24.08
N ASN A 375 6.43 -28.69 -23.65
CA ASN A 375 7.50 -29.67 -23.63
C ASN A 375 8.02 -29.89 -22.20
N PHE A 376 7.46 -30.89 -21.52
CA PHE A 376 7.94 -31.34 -20.21
C PHE A 376 8.84 -32.59 -20.31
N GLY A 377 9.47 -32.82 -21.47
CA GLY A 377 10.32 -34.01 -21.67
C GLY A 377 11.63 -34.01 -20.87
N THR A 378 11.98 -32.88 -20.26
CA THR A 378 13.23 -32.67 -19.50
C THR A 378 13.04 -32.66 -17.98
N GLY A 379 11.84 -32.98 -17.48
CA GLY A 379 11.54 -32.94 -16.05
C GLY A 379 10.24 -33.62 -15.69
#